data_AF-A0A4D4L5M1-F1
#
_entry.id   AF-A0A4D4L5M1-F1
#
_cell.length_a   1.000
_cell.length_b   1.000
_cell.length_c   1.000
_cell.angle_alpha   90.00
_cell.angle_beta   90.00
_cell.angle_gamma   90.00
#
_symmetry.space_group_name_H-M   'P 1'
#
loop_
_entity.id
_entity.type
_entity.pdbx_description
1 polymer ?
#
loop_
_entity_poly.entity_id
_entity_poly.type
_entity_poly.pdbx_seq_one_letter_code
_entity_poly.pdbx_strand_id
1 'polypeptide(L)'
;MHRPSYEPLRGPDFSSYAPEEVGWLLQDFSHVTLEAPTEEREEAIQSGGAHYAESLPVEYQPSERYQELFRAALDTSAARIARAVGAVTETVLAERSRAPSSSRSPAPAPPSGC
;
A
#
# COMPACT_ATOMS: atom_id res chain seq x y z
N MET A 1 15.50 22.80 9.86
CA MET A 1 15.92 21.40 9.67
C MET A 1 15.03 20.51 10.50
N HIS A 2 14.04 19.87 9.87
CA HIS A 2 13.24 18.83 10.52
C HIS A 2 14.15 17.60 10.71
N ARG A 3 14.46 17.25 11.96
CA ARG A 3 15.19 15.99 12.25
C ARG A 3 14.17 14.85 12.13
N PRO A 4 14.35 13.88 11.23
CA PRO A 4 13.43 12.75 11.18
C PRO A 4 13.50 11.98 12.51
N SER A 5 12.33 11.61 13.03
CA SER A 5 12.24 10.58 14.05
C SER A 5 12.65 9.26 13.40
N TYR A 6 13.80 8.71 13.78
CA TYR A 6 14.29 7.43 13.26
C TYR A 6 13.55 6.21 13.85
N GLU A 7 12.52 6.42 14.67
CA GLU A 7 11.72 5.34 15.20
C GLU A 7 10.72 4.87 14.13
N PRO A 8 10.75 3.58 13.74
CA PRO A 8 9.84 3.07 12.72
C PRO A 8 8.39 3.18 13.17
N LEU A 9 7.52 3.71 12.32
CA LEU A 9 6.07 3.66 12.54
C LEU A 9 5.59 2.23 12.35
N ARG A 10 4.66 1.77 13.20
CA ARG A 10 4.21 0.37 13.25
C ARG A 10 2.70 0.28 13.40
N GLY A 11 2.14 -0.90 13.11
CA GLY A 11 0.73 -1.19 13.37
C GLY A 11 0.43 -1.43 14.86
N PRO A 12 -0.83 -1.30 15.29
CA PRO A 12 -1.99 -0.90 14.49
C PRO A 12 -2.11 0.61 14.26
N ASP A 13 -1.32 1.43 14.97
CA ASP A 13 -1.48 2.89 14.98
C ASP A 13 -1.22 3.54 13.61
N PHE A 14 -0.27 2.99 12.83
CA PHE A 14 0.07 3.51 11.50
C PHE A 14 -0.25 2.57 10.34
N SER A 15 -0.36 1.26 10.60
CA SER A 15 -0.45 0.23 9.56
C SER A 15 -1.32 -0.94 9.99
N SER A 16 -1.87 -1.68 9.02
CA SER A 16 -2.62 -2.91 9.27
C SER A 16 -1.74 -4.16 9.45
N TYR A 17 -0.42 -4.06 9.21
CA TYR A 17 0.53 -5.15 9.47
C TYR A 17 0.85 -5.29 10.96
N ALA A 18 1.19 -6.51 11.39
CA ALA A 18 1.67 -6.74 12.75
C ALA A 18 2.99 -5.97 13.00
N PRO A 19 3.18 -5.35 14.19
CA PRO A 19 4.31 -4.48 14.46
C PRO A 19 5.68 -5.19 14.37
N GLU A 20 5.72 -6.49 14.64
CA GLU A 20 6.91 -7.33 14.54
C GLU A 20 7.29 -7.70 13.10
N GLU A 21 6.36 -7.60 12.15
CA GLU A 21 6.58 -7.95 10.74
C GLU A 21 7.07 -6.77 9.91
N VAL A 22 6.55 -5.57 10.17
CA VAL A 22 6.81 -4.38 9.34
C VAL A 22 7.07 -3.14 10.20
N GLY A 23 8.11 -2.38 9.82
CA GLY A 23 8.38 -1.04 10.35
C GLY A 23 8.59 -0.04 9.22
N TRP A 24 7.91 1.11 9.29
CA TRP A 24 7.92 2.13 8.25
C TRP A 24 8.91 3.25 8.60
N LEU A 25 9.87 3.48 7.70
CA LEU A 25 10.83 4.57 7.79
C LEU A 25 10.43 5.66 6.80
N LEU A 26 9.54 6.54 7.22
CA LEU A 26 8.99 7.60 6.37
C LEU A 26 9.58 8.95 6.74
N GLN A 27 9.84 9.75 5.70
CA GLN A 27 10.16 11.16 5.84
C GLN A 27 8.85 11.94 5.77
N ASP A 28 8.56 12.74 6.81
CA ASP A 28 7.40 13.61 6.81
C ASP A 28 7.63 14.81 5.87
N PHE A 29 6.74 14.96 4.89
CA PHE A 29 6.70 16.08 3.93
C PHE A 29 5.40 16.88 4.03
N SER A 30 4.55 16.62 5.03
CA SER A 30 3.23 17.26 5.19
C SER A 30 3.27 18.79 5.31
N HIS A 31 4.43 19.35 5.65
CA HIS A 31 4.69 20.79 5.77
C HIS A 31 5.34 21.40 4.51
N VAL A 32 5.56 20.62 3.46
CA VAL A 32 6.15 21.08 2.21
C VAL A 32 5.05 21.20 1.15
N THR A 33 4.94 22.38 0.54
CA THR A 33 4.03 22.57 -0.60
C THR A 33 4.62 21.90 -1.83
N LEU A 34 4.22 20.65 -2.07
CA LEU A 34 4.61 19.87 -3.24
C LEU A 34 3.51 19.84 -4.32
N GLU A 35 2.25 20.02 -3.94
CA GLU A 35 1.12 19.94 -4.86
C GLU A 35 1.01 21.17 -5.75
N ALA A 36 0.84 20.96 -7.05
CA ALA A 36 0.61 22.03 -8.02
C ALA A 36 -0.41 21.63 -9.10
N PRO A 37 -1.15 22.58 -9.70
CA PRO A 37 -2.07 22.32 -10.79
C PRO A 37 -1.39 21.64 -11.98
N THR A 38 -2.11 20.75 -12.68
CA THR A 38 -1.56 19.98 -13.80
C THR A 38 -0.96 20.87 -14.89
N GLU A 39 -1.65 21.94 -15.30
CA GLU A 39 -1.19 22.84 -16.36
C GLU A 39 0.14 23.52 -16.01
N GLU A 40 0.25 24.08 -14.80
CA GLU A 40 1.47 24.72 -14.30
C GLU A 40 2.64 23.72 -14.21
N ARG A 41 2.36 22.48 -13.76
CA ARG A 41 3.37 21.41 -13.69
C ARG A 41 3.86 21.03 -15.08
N GLU A 42 2.94 20.85 -16.04
CA GLU A 42 3.30 20.48 -17.41
C GLU A 42 4.14 21.56 -18.09
N GLU A 43 3.82 22.85 -17.89
CA GLU A 43 4.61 23.97 -18.40
C GLU A 43 6.03 24.02 -17.78
N ALA A 44 6.15 23.87 -16.46
CA ALA A 44 7.43 23.87 -15.76
C ALA A 44 8.34 22.70 -16.19
N ILE A 45 7.75 21.53 -16.45
CA ILE A 45 8.48 20.34 -16.90
C ILE A 45 8.89 20.49 -18.37
N GLN A 46 8.00 20.98 -19.23
CA GLN A 46 8.28 21.17 -20.66
C GLN A 46 9.33 22.28 -20.91
N SER A 47 9.34 23.32 -20.08
CA SER A 47 10.37 24.38 -20.11
C SER A 47 11.72 23.95 -19.52
N GLY A 48 11.80 22.76 -18.92
CA GLY A 48 13.01 22.23 -18.28
C GLY A 48 13.32 22.85 -16.92
N GLY A 49 12.37 23.57 -16.32
CA GLY A 49 12.53 24.25 -15.03
C GLY A 49 12.24 23.38 -13.81
N ALA A 50 11.65 22.19 -13.99
CA ALA A 50 11.32 21.27 -12.91
C ALA A 50 11.36 19.79 -13.36
N HIS A 51 11.51 18.88 -12.40
CA HIS A 51 11.37 17.45 -12.60
C HIS A 51 10.04 16.90 -12.04
N TYR A 52 9.52 15.80 -12.62
CA TYR A 52 8.28 15.15 -12.14
C TYR A 52 8.31 14.74 -10.66
N ALA A 53 9.51 14.51 -10.09
CA ALA A 53 9.68 14.15 -8.69
C ALA A 53 9.63 15.35 -7.73
N GLU A 54 9.66 16.57 -8.25
CA GLU A 54 9.73 17.81 -7.46
C GLU A 54 8.36 18.45 -7.23
N SER A 55 7.31 17.93 -7.85
CA SER A 55 5.93 18.37 -7.63
C SER A 55 4.94 17.20 -7.73
N LEU A 56 3.92 17.23 -6.88
CA LEU A 56 2.83 16.27 -6.86
C LEU A 56 1.58 16.85 -7.57
N PRO A 57 0.75 16.02 -8.22
CA PRO A 57 -0.58 16.46 -8.62
C PRO A 57 -1.44 16.74 -7.39
N VAL A 58 -2.31 17.75 -7.48
CA VAL A 58 -3.32 17.99 -6.44
C VAL A 58 -4.28 16.81 -6.38
N GLU A 59 -4.37 16.16 -5.22
CA GLU A 59 -5.36 15.12 -4.96
C GLU A 59 -6.61 15.70 -4.31
N TYR A 60 -7.74 15.62 -5.00
CA TYR A 60 -9.00 16.14 -4.46
C TYR A 60 -9.58 15.20 -3.41
N GLN A 61 -9.96 15.77 -2.27
CA GLN A 61 -10.71 15.01 -1.28
C GLN A 61 -12.13 14.70 -1.79
N PRO A 62 -12.63 13.48 -1.56
CA PRO A 62 -13.98 13.11 -1.95
C PRO A 62 -15.01 13.94 -1.17
N SER A 63 -15.98 14.51 -1.89
CA SER A 63 -17.12 15.22 -1.29
C SER A 63 -17.92 14.33 -0.34
N GLU A 64 -18.64 14.93 0.61
CA GLU A 64 -19.51 14.21 1.55
C GLU A 64 -20.50 13.29 0.82
N ARG A 65 -21.14 13.81 -0.24
CA ARG A 65 -22.07 13.04 -1.08
C ARG A 65 -21.40 11.83 -1.74
N TYR A 66 -20.16 11.97 -2.19
CA TYR A 66 -19.41 10.83 -2.73
C TYR A 66 -19.13 9.79 -1.64
N GLN A 67 -18.75 10.24 -0.44
CA GLN A 67 -18.49 9.33 0.68
C GLN A 67 -19.76 8.59 1.12
N GLU A 68 -20.92 9.25 1.14
CA GLU A 68 -22.21 8.61 1.40
C GLU A 68 -22.53 7.53 0.36
N LEU A 69 -22.35 7.84 -0.92
CA LEU A 69 -22.53 6.87 -2.00
C LEU A 69 -21.59 5.67 -1.85
N PHE A 70 -20.31 5.92 -1.53
CA PHE A 70 -19.33 4.88 -1.29
C PHE A 70 -19.75 3.97 -0.12
N ARG A 71 -20.15 4.55 1.02
CA ARG A 71 -20.59 3.79 2.20
C ARG A 71 -21.83 2.95 1.88
N ALA A 72 -22.82 3.52 1.19
CA ALA A 72 -24.01 2.77 0.79
C ALA A 72 -23.68 1.60 -0.16
N ALA A 73 -22.78 1.80 -1.12
CA ALA A 73 -22.30 0.74 -2.00
C ALA A 73 -21.51 -0.34 -1.23
N LEU A 74 -20.73 0.07 -0.23
CA LEU A 74 -19.99 -0.84 0.63
C LEU A 74 -20.94 -1.70 1.48
N ASP A 75 -21.89 -1.08 2.18
CA ASP A 75 -22.85 -1.78 3.05
C ASP A 75 -23.67 -2.81 2.27
N THR A 76 -24.07 -2.47 1.04
CA THR A 76 -24.86 -3.36 0.19
C THR A 76 -24.05 -4.50 -0.44
N SER A 77 -22.73 -4.35 -0.59
CA SER A 77 -21.90 -5.30 -1.36
C SER A 77 -20.91 -6.11 -0.53
N ALA A 78 -20.46 -5.61 0.62
CA ALA A 78 -19.34 -6.18 1.38
C ALA A 78 -19.54 -7.67 1.73
N ALA A 79 -20.69 -8.03 2.29
CA ALA A 79 -20.97 -9.42 2.68
C ALA A 79 -21.03 -10.38 1.49
N ARG A 80 -21.44 -9.90 0.31
CA ARG A 80 -21.47 -10.71 -0.91
C ARG A 80 -20.06 -10.93 -1.44
N ILE A 81 -19.24 -9.88 -1.48
CA ILE A 81 -17.85 -9.94 -1.92
C ILE A 81 -17.04 -10.84 -0.99
N ALA A 82 -17.16 -10.69 0.33
CA ALA A 82 -16.47 -11.52 1.31
C ALA A 82 -16.73 -13.01 1.10
N ARG A 83 -18.00 -13.40 0.88
CA ARG A 83 -18.36 -14.79 0.57
C ARG A 83 -17.76 -15.29 -0.74
N ALA A 84 -17.79 -14.46 -1.79
CA ALA A 84 -17.22 -14.81 -3.08
C ALA A 84 -15.69 -15.04 -2.98
N VAL A 85 -14.99 -14.14 -2.29
CA VAL A 85 -13.55 -14.27 -2.03
C VAL A 85 -13.26 -15.55 -1.26
N GLY A 86 -14.01 -15.83 -0.18
CA GLY A 86 -13.87 -17.06 0.61
C GLY A 86 -14.04 -18.32 -0.24
N ALA A 87 -15.09 -18.39 -1.06
CA ALA A 87 -15.35 -19.54 -1.92
C ALA A 87 -14.21 -19.77 -2.96
N VAL A 88 -13.68 -18.69 -3.53
CA VAL A 88 -12.52 -18.77 -4.44
C VAL A 88 -11.29 -19.28 -3.70
N THR A 89 -11.01 -18.77 -2.50
CA THR A 89 -9.88 -19.20 -1.69
C THR A 89 -9.97 -20.69 -1.35
N GLU A 90 -11.14 -21.18 -0.90
CA GLU A 90 -11.38 -22.59 -0.62
C GLU A 90 -11.14 -23.46 -1.87
N THR A 91 -11.63 -23.01 -3.02
CA THR A 91 -11.42 -23.70 -4.30
C THR A 91 -9.93 -23.81 -4.65
N VAL A 92 -9.18 -22.71 -4.51
CA VAL A 92 -7.73 -22.68 -4.77
C VAL A 92 -6.96 -23.61 -3.83
N LEU A 93 -7.34 -23.66 -2.55
CA LEU A 93 -6.72 -24.56 -1.57
C LEU A 93 -6.99 -26.03 -1.88
N ALA A 94 -8.23 -26.37 -2.26
CA ALA A 94 -8.60 -27.71 -2.66
C ALA A 94 -7.79 -28.19 -3.87
N GLU A 95 -7.63 -27.35 -4.89
CA GLU A 95 -6.83 -27.69 -6.07
C GLU A 95 -5.33 -27.82 -5.76
N ARG A 96 -4.77 -26.97 -4.90
CA ARG A 96 -3.38 -27.11 -4.42
C ARG A 96 -3.13 -28.39 -3.65
N SER A 97 -4.11 -28.84 -2.86
CA SER A 97 -4.00 -30.10 -2.11
C SER A 97 -4.10 -31.34 -3.00
N ARG A 98 -4.68 -31.21 -4.21
CA ARG A 98 -4.80 -32.27 -5.22
C ARG A 98 -3.58 -32.38 -6.14
N ALA A 99 -2.88 -31.28 -6.37
CA ALA A 99 -1.58 -31.32 -7.04
C ALA A 99 -0.56 -32.02 -6.11
N PRO A 100 0.24 -32.99 -6.60
CA PRO A 100 1.27 -33.58 -5.76
C PRO A 100 2.22 -32.46 -5.32
N SER A 101 2.42 -32.33 -4.01
CA SER A 101 3.35 -31.37 -3.44
C SER A 101 4.73 -31.61 -4.05
N SER A 102 5.15 -30.79 -5.00
CA SER A 102 6.56 -30.72 -5.35
C SER A 102 7.27 -30.26 -4.08
N SER A 103 8.16 -31.13 -3.62
CA SER A 103 8.91 -30.98 -2.40
C SER A 103 9.54 -29.59 -2.33
N ARG A 104 9.23 -28.87 -1.26
CA ARG A 104 10.09 -27.78 -0.80
C ARG A 104 11.41 -28.43 -0.40
N SER A 105 12.41 -28.34 -1.27
CA SER A 105 13.76 -28.81 -0.94
C SER A 105 14.20 -28.12 0.36
N PRO A 106 14.68 -28.85 1.38
CA PRO A 106 15.15 -28.22 2.61
C PRO A 106 16.30 -27.27 2.27
N ALA A 107 16.30 -26.09 2.91
CA ALA A 107 17.38 -25.12 2.79
C ALA A 107 18.73 -25.79 3.11
N PRO A 108 19.82 -25.45 2.41
CA PRO A 108 21.13 -26.01 2.71
C PRO A 108 21.55 -25.63 4.13
N ALA A 109 22.07 -26.61 4.88
CA ALA A 109 22.59 -26.41 6.22
C ALA A 109 23.74 -25.38 6.22
N PRO A 110 23.90 -24.57 7.28
CA PRO A 110 25.01 -23.62 7.38
C PRO A 110 26.35 -24.35 7.39
N PRO A 111 27.43 -23.77 6.83
CA PRO A 111 28.74 -24.39 6.86
C PRO A 111 29.21 -24.54 8.30
N SER A 112 29.59 -25.77 8.67
CA SER A 112 30.33 -26.04 9.90
C SER A 112 31.73 -25.47 9.73
N GLY A 113 32.01 -24.35 10.40
CA GLY A 113 33.35 -23.79 10.49
C GLY A 113 34.22 -24.60 11.45
N CYS A 114 35.46 -24.90 11.02
CA CYS A 114 36.60 -25.14 11.91
C CYS A 114 37.10 -23.80 12.47
#